data_AF-A0A380HME2-F1
#
_entry.id   AF-A0A380HME2-F1
#
_cell.length_a   1.000
_cell.length_b   1.000
_cell.length_c   1.000
_cell.angle_alpha   90.00
_cell.angle_beta   90.00
_cell.angle_gamma   90.00
#
_symmetry.space_group_name_H-M   'P 1'
#
loop_
_entity.id
_entity.type
_entity.pdbx_description
1 polymer ?
#
loop_
_entity_poly.entity_id
_entity_poly.type
_entity_poly.pdbx_seq_one_letter_code
_entity_poly.pdbx_strand_id
1 'polypeptide(L)'
;MLFTVSGVGDVISKGISTILPEGNHLIGATAYVLGMVLFTMLMGNAFAAFTVITASIGIPFVITQGGDPVIAGALAMTGGFCGTLLTPMAANFNTLPVALLEMKEEFGVIKAQGPIAIIMIMVHIALMYVWAF
;
A
#
# COMPACT_ATOMS: atom_id res chain seq x y z
N MET A 1 12.53 -7.06 -7.53
CA MET A 1 13.47 -8.21 -7.68
C MET A 1 14.62 -8.13 -6.68
N LEU A 2 15.39 -7.04 -6.58
CA LEU A 2 16.44 -6.91 -5.54
C LEU A 2 15.93 -7.10 -4.10
N PHE A 3 14.77 -6.55 -3.74
CA PHE A 3 14.17 -6.70 -2.39
C PHE A 3 13.68 -8.11 -2.04
N THR A 4 13.25 -8.87 -3.05
CA THR A 4 12.86 -10.28 -2.90
C THR A 4 14.10 -11.15 -2.73
N VAL A 5 15.17 -10.84 -3.46
CA VAL A 5 16.45 -11.58 -3.41
C VAL A 5 17.29 -11.20 -2.18
N SER A 6 17.09 -10.01 -1.60
CA SER A 6 17.80 -9.52 -0.41
C SER A 6 17.21 -9.97 0.93
N GLY A 7 16.15 -10.80 0.93
CA GLY A 7 15.55 -11.34 2.15
C GLY A 7 14.74 -10.33 2.97
N VAL A 8 14.50 -9.12 2.46
CA VAL A 8 13.67 -8.11 3.14
C VAL A 8 12.22 -8.59 3.30
N GLY A 9 11.72 -9.35 2.32
CA GLY A 9 10.41 -10.00 2.41
C GLY A 9 10.30 -10.97 3.60
N ASP A 10 11.37 -11.75 3.86
CA ASP A 10 11.41 -12.71 4.97
C ASP A 10 11.51 -12.01 6.33
N VAL A 11 12.23 -10.90 6.41
CA VAL A 11 12.34 -10.08 7.64
C VAL A 11 11.00 -9.43 7.98
N ILE A 12 10.31 -8.86 6.99
CA ILE A 12 8.98 -8.27 7.15
C ILE A 12 7.99 -9.36 7.57
N SER A 13 7.98 -10.52 6.88
CA SER A 13 7.11 -11.64 7.18
C SER A 13 7.33 -12.20 8.60
N LYS A 14 8.58 -12.40 9.03
CA LYS A 14 8.90 -12.84 10.40
C LYS A 14 8.46 -11.82 11.45
N GLY A 15 8.75 -10.53 11.26
CA GLY A 15 8.34 -9.49 12.21
C GLY A 15 6.82 -9.42 12.39
N ILE A 16 6.10 -9.50 11.27
CA ILE A 16 4.64 -9.48 11.21
C ILE A 16 4.04 -10.76 11.83
N SER A 17 4.61 -11.94 11.58
CA SER A 17 4.12 -13.22 12.12
C SER A 17 4.14 -13.32 13.65
N THR A 18 5.03 -12.59 14.32
CA THR A 18 5.06 -12.50 15.80
C THR A 18 3.90 -11.70 16.39
N ILE A 19 3.29 -10.81 15.59
CA ILE A 19 2.21 -9.90 16.01
C ILE A 19 0.85 -10.38 15.49
N LEU A 20 0.83 -11.14 14.39
CA LEU A 20 -0.37 -11.69 13.77
C LEU A 20 -0.64 -13.13 14.20
N PRO A 21 -1.65 -13.40 15.04
CA PRO A 21 -2.19 -14.74 15.17
C PRO A 21 -2.81 -15.17 13.83
N GLU A 22 -2.50 -16.39 13.39
CA GLU A 22 -3.10 -17.00 12.21
C GLU A 22 -4.63 -16.94 12.28
N GLY A 23 -5.29 -16.55 11.18
CA GLY A 23 -6.75 -16.54 11.05
C GLY A 23 -7.46 -15.18 11.22
N ASN A 24 -6.76 -14.10 11.60
CA ASN A 24 -7.40 -12.78 11.64
C ASN A 24 -7.34 -12.07 10.27
N HIS A 25 -8.34 -12.33 9.43
CA HIS A 25 -8.48 -11.74 8.09
C HIS A 25 -8.41 -10.20 8.08
N LEU A 26 -8.91 -9.53 9.13
CA LEU A 26 -8.88 -8.07 9.21
C LEU A 26 -7.45 -7.54 9.36
N ILE A 27 -6.61 -8.23 10.16
CA ILE A 27 -5.21 -7.80 10.32
C ILE A 27 -4.42 -8.11 9.04
N GLY A 28 -4.69 -9.24 8.37
CA GLY A 28 -4.10 -9.54 7.05
C GLY A 28 -4.44 -8.49 5.99
N ALA A 29 -5.73 -8.12 5.88
CA ALA A 29 -6.19 -7.05 4.99
C ALA A 29 -5.53 -5.71 5.31
N THR A 30 -5.48 -5.34 6.60
CA THR A 30 -4.84 -4.10 7.06
C THR A 30 -3.36 -4.06 6.72
N ALA A 31 -2.63 -5.14 7.02
CA ALA A 31 -1.21 -5.25 6.73
C ALA A 31 -0.93 -5.16 5.24
N TYR A 32 -1.78 -5.77 4.40
CA TYR A 32 -1.59 -5.74 2.95
C TYR A 32 -1.81 -4.33 2.38
N VAL A 33 -2.91 -3.67 2.75
CA VAL A 33 -3.22 -2.30 2.29
C VAL A 33 -2.18 -1.30 2.82
N LEU A 34 -1.86 -1.31 4.11
CA LEU A 34 -0.88 -0.39 4.69
C LEU A 34 0.53 -0.67 4.17
N GLY A 35 0.89 -1.94 3.99
CA GLY A 35 2.14 -2.33 3.34
C GLY A 35 2.23 -1.71 1.95
N MET A 36 1.17 -1.81 1.15
CA MET A 36 1.13 -1.20 -0.19
C MET A 36 1.28 0.32 -0.13
N VAL A 37 0.55 1.01 0.76
CA VAL A 37 0.63 2.47 0.92
C VAL A 37 2.04 2.91 1.29
N LEU A 38 2.62 2.33 2.34
CA LEU A 38 3.93 2.73 2.85
C LEU A 38 5.04 2.45 1.84
N PHE A 39 5.04 1.27 1.22
CA PHE A 39 6.05 0.93 0.22
C PHE A 39 5.92 1.77 -1.04
N THR A 40 4.68 2.13 -1.41
CA THR A 40 4.43 3.06 -2.51
C THR A 40 4.90 4.47 -2.17
N MET A 41 4.75 4.93 -0.92
CA MET A 41 5.30 6.22 -0.49
C MET A 41 6.83 6.27 -0.65
N LEU A 42 7.51 5.16 -0.35
CA LEU A 42 8.98 5.05 -0.49
C LEU A 42 9.43 5.02 -1.96
N MET A 43 8.71 4.30 -2.82
CA MET A 43 9.10 4.16 -4.23
C MET A 43 8.51 5.23 -5.17
N GLY A 44 7.50 5.96 -4.72
CA GLY A 44 6.76 6.91 -5.56
C GLY A 44 5.86 6.25 -6.61
N ASN A 45 5.69 4.92 -6.60
CA ASN A 45 4.91 4.19 -7.60
C ASN A 45 4.31 2.88 -7.07
N ALA A 46 3.00 2.70 -7.28
CA ALA A 46 2.26 1.54 -6.78
C ALA A 46 2.60 0.21 -7.50
N PHE A 47 2.88 0.24 -8.81
CA PHE A 47 3.25 -0.96 -9.56
C PHE A 47 4.57 -1.56 -9.08
N ALA A 48 5.53 -0.70 -8.72
CA ALA A 48 6.79 -1.14 -8.13
C ALA A 48 6.58 -1.81 -6.77
N ALA A 49 5.65 -1.26 -5.95
CA ALA A 49 5.31 -1.77 -4.62
C ALA A 49 4.60 -3.12 -4.66
N PHE A 50 3.71 -3.28 -5.63
CA PHE A 50 2.81 -4.41 -5.70
C PHE A 50 3.52 -5.76 -5.66
N THR A 51 4.51 -5.99 -6.52
CA THR A 51 5.16 -7.30 -6.58
C THR A 51 5.84 -7.68 -5.27
N VAL A 52 6.44 -6.72 -4.56
CA VAL A 52 7.14 -6.95 -3.30
C VAL A 52 6.15 -7.23 -2.18
N ILE A 53 5.16 -6.35 -2.00
CA ILE A 53 4.21 -6.43 -0.88
C ILE A 53 3.22 -7.57 -1.06
N THR A 54 2.79 -7.86 -2.29
CA THR A 54 1.94 -9.02 -2.56
C THR A 54 2.69 -10.32 -2.23
N ALA A 55 3.97 -10.43 -2.61
CA ALA A 55 4.75 -11.62 -2.29
C ALA A 55 5.01 -11.78 -0.79
N SER A 56 5.32 -10.70 -0.07
CA SER A 56 5.70 -10.78 1.35
C SER A 56 4.54 -10.74 2.34
N ILE A 57 3.41 -10.09 1.97
CA ILE A 57 2.25 -9.90 2.85
C ILE A 57 0.98 -10.46 2.22
N GLY A 58 0.64 -10.04 1.00
CA GLY A 58 -0.65 -10.37 0.37
C GLY A 58 -0.88 -11.88 0.22
N ILE A 59 0.10 -12.61 -0.28
CA ILE A 59 0.02 -14.06 -0.44
C ILE A 59 -0.14 -14.75 0.93
N PRO A 60 0.81 -14.65 1.88
CA PRO A 60 0.76 -15.43 3.11
C PRO A 60 -0.35 -15.04 4.11
N PHE A 61 -0.82 -13.79 4.08
CA PHE A 61 -1.77 -13.30 5.10
C PHE A 61 -3.16 -12.98 4.56
N VAL A 62 -3.36 -12.96 3.23
CA VAL A 62 -4.68 -12.72 2.62
C VAL A 62 -5.07 -13.89 1.72
N ILE A 63 -4.28 -14.18 0.69
CA ILE A 63 -4.66 -15.15 -0.35
C ILE A 63 -4.66 -16.60 0.20
N THR A 64 -3.60 -17.00 0.91
CA THR A 64 -3.56 -18.35 1.51
C THR A 64 -4.54 -18.53 2.65
N GLN A 65 -5.11 -17.44 3.18
CA GLN A 65 -6.16 -17.44 4.20
C GLN A 65 -7.58 -17.49 3.59
N GLY A 66 -7.70 -17.72 2.28
CA GLY A 66 -8.98 -17.84 1.58
C GLY A 66 -9.41 -16.59 0.83
N GLY A 67 -8.60 -15.52 0.85
CA GLY A 67 -8.89 -14.29 0.11
C GLY A 67 -8.83 -14.48 -1.41
N ASP A 68 -9.81 -13.95 -2.14
CA ASP A 68 -9.80 -13.95 -3.61
C ASP A 68 -8.62 -13.12 -4.14
N PRO A 69 -7.69 -13.72 -4.93
CA PRO A 69 -6.48 -13.05 -5.37
C PRO A 69 -6.75 -11.93 -6.39
N VAL A 70 -7.83 -12.01 -7.15
CA VAL A 70 -8.23 -10.99 -8.13
C VAL A 70 -8.73 -9.75 -7.39
N ILE A 71 -9.63 -9.95 -6.42
CA ILE A 71 -10.19 -8.86 -5.61
C ILE A 71 -9.11 -8.25 -4.73
N ALA A 72 -8.36 -9.08 -4.00
CA ALA A 72 -7.31 -8.61 -3.10
C ALA A 72 -6.21 -7.86 -3.86
N GLY A 73 -5.78 -8.39 -5.02
CA GLY A 73 -4.77 -7.74 -5.85
C GLY A 73 -5.24 -6.39 -6.40
N ALA A 74 -6.48 -6.30 -6.88
CA ALA A 74 -7.06 -5.06 -7.38
C ALA A 74 -7.22 -3.99 -6.30
N LEU A 75 -7.73 -4.37 -5.13
CA LEU A 75 -7.88 -3.46 -3.98
C LEU A 75 -6.53 -3.04 -3.40
N ALA A 76 -5.54 -3.92 -3.41
CA ALA A 76 -4.20 -3.59 -2.94
C ALA A 76 -3.51 -2.60 -3.88
N MET A 77 -3.62 -2.78 -5.20
CA MET A 77 -3.10 -1.83 -6.19
C MET A 77 -3.73 -0.45 -6.04
N THR A 78 -5.06 -0.38 -6.00
CA THR A 78 -5.80 0.88 -5.87
C THR A 78 -5.55 1.56 -4.53
N GLY A 79 -5.49 0.79 -3.44
CA GLY A 79 -5.04 1.28 -2.13
C GLY A 79 -3.60 1.79 -2.15
N GLY A 80 -2.69 1.13 -2.88
CA GLY A 80 -1.31 1.56 -3.07
C GLY A 80 -1.20 2.94 -3.71
N PHE A 81 -2.08 3.29 -4.65
CA PHE A 81 -2.12 4.65 -5.22
C PHE A 81 -2.44 5.72 -4.19
N CYS A 82 -3.15 5.41 -3.10
CA CYS A 82 -3.31 6.36 -1.99
C CYS A 82 -1.95 6.75 -1.38
N GLY A 83 -0.97 5.85 -1.39
CA GLY A 83 0.42 6.14 -1.01
C GLY A 83 1.13 7.08 -1.98
N THR A 84 0.83 7.02 -3.29
CA THR A 84 1.40 7.96 -4.26
C THR A 84 0.96 9.40 -4.01
N LEU A 85 -0.28 9.60 -3.54
CA LEU A 85 -0.82 10.93 -3.18
C LEU A 85 -0.13 11.53 -1.94
N LEU A 86 0.50 10.70 -1.12
CA LEU A 86 1.08 11.09 0.17
C LEU A 86 2.61 11.30 0.12
N THR A 87 3.26 11.22 -1.05
CA THR A 87 4.73 11.27 -1.15
C THR A 87 5.25 12.25 -2.21
N PRO A 88 6.30 13.02 -1.92
CA PRO A 88 6.96 13.86 -2.94
C PRO A 88 7.73 13.05 -3.99
N MET A 89 7.97 11.75 -3.75
CA MET A 89 8.62 10.87 -4.74
C MET A 89 7.74 10.63 -5.97
N ALA A 90 6.42 10.82 -5.85
CA ALA A 90 5.48 10.71 -6.96
C ALA A 90 5.48 12.00 -7.81
N ALA A 91 6.54 12.17 -8.61
CA ALA A 91 6.77 13.39 -9.39
C ALA A 91 5.55 13.80 -10.24
N ASN A 92 4.91 12.84 -10.91
CA ASN A 92 3.78 13.10 -11.79
C ASN A 92 2.51 13.59 -11.08
N PHE A 93 2.36 13.28 -9.79
CA PHE A 93 1.15 13.60 -9.03
C PHE A 93 1.34 14.79 -8.10
N ASN A 94 2.54 14.98 -7.54
CA ASN A 94 2.78 15.94 -6.47
C ASN A 94 3.80 17.02 -6.88
N THR A 95 4.98 16.64 -7.34
CA THR A 95 6.08 17.59 -7.57
C THR A 95 5.91 18.40 -8.86
N LEU A 96 5.45 17.77 -9.95
CA LEU A 96 5.25 18.47 -11.23
C LEU A 96 4.14 19.53 -11.14
N PRO A 97 2.95 19.28 -10.57
CA PRO A 97 1.92 20.32 -10.46
C PRO A 97 2.34 21.50 -9.59
N VAL A 98 3.09 21.25 -8.51
CA VAL A 98 3.65 22.31 -7.64
C VAL A 98 4.57 23.24 -8.45
N ALA A 99 5.47 22.66 -9.26
CA ALA A 99 6.39 23.43 -10.09
C ALA A 99 5.67 24.18 -11.23
N LEU A 100 4.74 23.51 -11.92
CA LEU A 100 4.01 24.09 -13.07
C LEU A 100 3.08 25.23 -12.66
N LEU A 101 2.51 25.17 -11.45
CA LEU A 101 1.61 26.20 -10.92
C LEU A 101 2.35 27.23 -10.07
N GLU A 102 3.69 27.18 -10.01
CA GLU A 102 4.54 28.04 -9.18
C GLU A 102 4.00 28.19 -7.75
N MET A 103 3.56 27.07 -7.15
CA MET A 103 2.93 27.08 -5.85
C MET A 103 3.91 27.56 -4.79
N LYS A 104 3.44 28.42 -3.88
CA LYS A 104 4.24 28.90 -2.74
C LYS A 104 4.62 27.79 -1.78
N GLU A 105 3.77 26.77 -1.65
CA GLU A 105 4.02 25.61 -0.78
C GLU A 105 4.46 24.38 -1.59
N GLU A 106 5.67 23.91 -1.31
CA GLU A 106 6.28 22.72 -1.94
C GLU A 106 5.48 21.43 -1.72
N PHE A 107 4.73 21.35 -0.61
CA PHE A 107 3.87 20.20 -0.27
C PHE A 107 2.37 20.52 -0.35
N GLY A 108 1.99 21.62 -1.02
CA GLY A 108 0.59 22.09 -1.04
C GLY A 108 -0.39 21.05 -1.62
N VAL A 109 0.03 20.32 -2.66
CA VAL A 109 -0.79 19.24 -3.27
C VAL A 109 -0.99 18.09 -2.29
N ILE A 110 0.07 17.62 -1.63
CA ILE A 110 0.02 16.52 -0.66
C ILE A 110 -0.87 16.89 0.53
N LYS A 111 -0.75 18.12 1.05
CA LYS A 111 -1.60 18.60 2.16
C LYS A 111 -3.09 18.59 1.77
N ALA A 112 -3.41 18.99 0.55
CA ALA A 112 -4.79 19.00 0.06
C ALA A 112 -5.35 17.57 -0.14
N GLN A 113 -4.52 16.64 -0.61
CA GLN A 113 -4.92 15.25 -0.86
C GLN A 113 -4.90 14.37 0.39
N GLY A 114 -4.10 14.72 1.39
CA GLY A 114 -3.84 13.91 2.58
C GLY A 114 -5.11 13.40 3.28
N PRO A 115 -6.08 14.27 3.62
CA PRO A 115 -7.32 13.85 4.27
C PRO A 115 -8.11 12.83 3.44
N ILE A 116 -8.21 13.06 2.13
CA ILE A 116 -8.94 12.18 1.20
C ILE A 116 -8.21 10.84 1.07
N ALA A 117 -6.89 10.85 0.94
CA ALA A 117 -6.08 9.64 0.86
C ALA A 117 -6.25 8.77 2.12
N ILE A 118 -6.24 9.37 3.32
CA ILE A 118 -6.45 8.64 4.58
C ILE A 118 -7.83 7.99 4.63
N ILE A 119 -8.89 8.73 4.25
CA ILE A 119 -10.25 8.18 4.19
C ILE A 119 -10.30 7.00 3.21
N MET A 120 -9.70 7.15 2.02
CA MET A 120 -9.67 6.09 1.02
C MET A 120 -8.90 4.86 1.51
N ILE A 121 -7.80 5.02 2.26
CA ILE A 121 -7.06 3.89 2.84
C ILE A 121 -7.96 3.08 3.78
N MET A 122 -8.70 3.76 4.65
CA MET A 122 -9.65 3.09 5.57
C MET A 122 -10.76 2.35 4.81
N VAL A 123 -11.28 2.96 3.74
CA VAL A 123 -12.26 2.31 2.86
C VAL A 123 -11.67 1.07 2.18
N HIS A 124 -10.43 1.13 1.68
CA HIS A 124 -9.79 -0.04 1.06
C HIS A 124 -9.58 -1.18 2.06
N ILE A 125 -9.22 -0.90 3.32
CA ILE A 125 -9.11 -1.93 4.36
C ILE A 125 -10.47 -2.60 4.59
N ALA A 126 -11.54 -1.82 4.70
CA ALA A 126 -12.89 -2.35 4.90
C ALA A 126 -13.36 -3.18 3.68
N LEU A 127 -13.17 -2.67 2.46
CA LEU A 127 -13.52 -3.39 1.24
C LEU A 127 -12.70 -4.67 1.05
N MET A 128 -11.41 -4.64 1.38
CA MET A 128 -10.54 -5.81 1.34
C MET A 128 -11.08 -6.90 2.26
N TYR A 129 -11.48 -6.53 3.49
CA TYR A 129 -12.03 -7.49 4.44
C TYR A 129 -13.38 -8.07 4.00
N VAL A 130 -14.27 -7.23 3.43
CA VAL A 130 -15.67 -7.63 3.09
C VAL A 130 -15.79 -8.33 1.73
N TRP A 131 -14.92 -8.03 0.76
CA TRP A 131 -15.03 -8.57 -0.59
C TRP A 131 -13.98 -9.60 -0.94
N ALA A 132 -12.80 -9.59 -0.31
CA ALA A 132 -11.79 -10.60 -0.60
C ALA A 132 -12.09 -11.92 0.14
N PHE A 133 -12.68 -11.86 1.34
CA PHE A 133 -13.01 -13.02 2.17
C PHE A 133 -14.51 -13.29 2.20
#